data_AF-A0A8C4Z931-F1
#
_entry.id   AF-A0A8C4Z931-F1
#
_cell.length_a   1.000
_cell.length_b   1.000
_cell.length_c   1.000
_cell.angle_alpha   90.00
_cell.angle_beta   90.00
_cell.angle_gamma   90.00
#
_symmetry.space_group_name_H-M   'P 1'
#
loop_
_entity.id
_entity.type
_entity.pdbx_description
1 polymer ?
#
loop_
_entity_poly.entity_id
_entity_poly.type
_entity_poly.pdbx_seq_one_letter_code
_entity_poly.pdbx_strand_id
1 'polypeptide(L)'
;MPRVPDVDVRLSASSSLPPPPPAHQVDSDWWEEQEVSLCHITVKFRPTSELYKPGAIRSITPNTKKAILRLFICSRLSGYLRTSLLHCRASHLPLIYRKYCAEDTGVRMAAYKLVLIRHGESVWNQENRFCGWFDADLSETGVHEAKRGGEALKDAGYEFDVCYTSVLKRAIRTLWHVLDGIDQMWLPVHRTWRLNERHYGGLTGLNKAETAAKHGEAQVKIWRRSFDTPPPPMDEGHDFYSKISQLPTCESLKDTIARALPFWNEEIVPQIKEGKRVLIAAHGNSLRGIVKHLEGMSEEAIMELNLPTGIPILYELDKNLKPVGPMQFLGDDETVRKAMEAVAAQGKAKK
;
A
#
# COMPACT_ATOMS: atom_id res chain seq x y z
N MET A 1 -41.66 7.48 44.85
CA MET A 1 -42.14 7.97 43.55
C MET A 1 -42.27 9.48 43.60
N PRO A 2 -41.54 10.20 42.73
CA PRO A 2 -42.06 11.38 42.06
C PRO A 2 -42.13 11.14 40.54
N ARG A 3 -43.22 11.60 39.92
CA ARG A 3 -43.56 11.46 38.50
C ARG A 3 -42.83 12.53 37.68
N VAL A 4 -42.31 12.15 36.53
CA VAL A 4 -41.85 13.06 35.45
C VAL A 4 -42.98 13.19 34.42
N PRO A 5 -43.21 14.36 33.79
CA PRO A 5 -44.37 14.60 32.93
C PRO A 5 -44.26 13.95 31.54
N ASP A 6 -45.40 13.47 31.04
CA ASP A 6 -45.62 13.02 29.67
C ASP A 6 -45.51 14.20 28.67
N VAL A 7 -44.72 14.02 27.61
CA VAL A 7 -44.73 14.91 26.44
C VAL A 7 -45.31 14.13 25.26
N ASP A 8 -46.49 14.57 24.85
CA ASP A 8 -47.30 14.05 23.75
C ASP A 8 -46.88 14.72 22.43
N VAL A 9 -46.29 13.97 21.49
CA VAL A 9 -45.93 14.48 20.15
C VAL A 9 -46.81 13.82 19.11
N ARG A 10 -47.81 14.57 18.64
CA ARG A 10 -48.66 14.21 17.49
C ARG A 10 -47.90 14.45 16.18
N LEU A 11 -47.75 13.41 15.35
CA LEU A 11 -47.31 13.53 13.96
C LEU A 11 -48.52 13.66 13.05
N SER A 12 -48.68 14.83 12.40
CA SER A 12 -49.63 15.04 11.30
C SER A 12 -48.95 14.76 9.95
N ALA A 13 -49.45 13.80 9.19
CA ALA A 13 -49.03 13.56 7.81
C ALA A 13 -49.92 14.35 6.84
N SER A 14 -49.36 15.30 6.10
CA SER A 14 -50.00 15.91 4.93
C SER A 14 -49.44 15.29 3.66
N SER A 15 -50.28 14.57 2.93
CA SER A 15 -50.00 13.99 1.62
C SER A 15 -50.34 14.97 0.50
N SER A 16 -49.36 15.38 -0.29
CA SER A 16 -49.59 15.93 -1.63
C SER A 16 -48.32 15.82 -2.48
N LEU A 17 -48.22 14.79 -3.31
CA LEU A 17 -47.27 14.75 -4.42
C LEU A 17 -47.99 15.24 -5.69
N PRO A 18 -47.32 16.02 -6.56
CA PRO A 18 -47.90 16.48 -7.82
C PRO A 18 -48.05 15.32 -8.82
N PRO A 19 -49.00 15.40 -9.78
CA PRO A 19 -49.18 14.37 -10.80
C PRO A 19 -48.01 14.36 -11.80
N PRO A 20 -47.70 13.22 -12.44
CA PRO A 20 -46.61 13.12 -13.42
C PRO A 20 -46.96 13.87 -14.72
N PRO A 21 -45.95 14.34 -15.46
CA PRO A 21 -46.16 15.05 -16.73
C PRO A 21 -46.66 14.09 -17.84
N PRO A 22 -47.38 14.61 -18.84
CA PRO A 22 -47.91 13.81 -19.93
C PRO A 22 -46.79 13.26 -20.82
N ALA A 23 -46.99 12.02 -21.28
CA ALA A 23 -46.07 11.30 -22.15
C ALA A 23 -46.08 11.90 -23.56
N HIS A 24 -45.22 12.90 -23.81
CA HIS A 24 -44.67 13.23 -25.14
C HIS A 24 -43.62 14.34 -24.99
N GLN A 25 -42.39 13.95 -24.64
CA GLN A 25 -41.12 14.62 -24.97
C GLN A 25 -40.01 13.90 -24.21
N VAL A 26 -39.37 12.95 -24.89
CA VAL A 26 -38.08 12.41 -24.45
C VAL A 26 -37.06 13.11 -25.33
N ASP A 27 -36.31 14.05 -24.75
CA ASP A 27 -35.07 14.52 -25.34
C ASP A 27 -33.91 13.98 -24.50
N SER A 28 -32.98 13.33 -25.18
CA SER A 28 -31.78 12.73 -24.63
C SER A 28 -30.80 13.84 -24.28
N ASP A 29 -30.51 14.04 -22.98
CA ASP A 29 -29.21 14.52 -22.45
C ASP A 29 -29.37 15.06 -21.02
N TRP A 30 -29.52 14.18 -20.02
CA TRP A 30 -29.32 14.52 -18.60
C TRP A 30 -28.85 13.28 -17.83
N TRP A 31 -27.53 13.12 -17.67
CA TRP A 31 -26.95 12.26 -16.63
C TRP A 31 -26.07 13.14 -15.74
N GLU A 32 -26.69 13.71 -14.72
CA GLU A 32 -26.01 14.29 -13.56
C GLU A 32 -26.33 13.34 -12.38
N GLU A 33 -25.38 12.48 -12.01
CA GLU A 33 -25.53 11.59 -10.85
C GLU A 33 -25.38 12.42 -9.56
N GLN A 34 -26.52 12.74 -8.94
CA GLN A 34 -26.60 13.00 -7.51
C GLN A 34 -26.97 11.70 -6.77
N GLU A 35 -26.13 11.31 -5.82
CA GLU A 35 -26.47 10.30 -4.82
C GLU A 35 -27.55 10.84 -3.87
N VAL A 36 -28.73 10.20 -3.80
CA VAL A 36 -29.58 10.23 -2.60
C VAL A 36 -30.37 8.93 -2.40
N SER A 37 -30.03 8.21 -1.33
CA SER A 37 -30.87 7.48 -0.37
C SER A 37 -31.93 6.45 -0.81
N LEU A 38 -31.70 5.20 -0.39
CA LEU A 38 -32.64 4.18 0.13
C LEU A 38 -34.14 4.34 -0.22
N CYS A 39 -34.57 3.65 -1.27
CA CYS A 39 -35.98 3.26 -1.48
C CYS A 39 -36.08 1.76 -1.78
N HIS A 40 -36.84 1.04 -0.94
CA HIS A 40 -37.17 -0.38 -1.12
C HIS A 40 -37.99 -0.59 -2.40
N ILE A 41 -37.39 -1.16 -3.45
CA ILE A 41 -38.13 -1.65 -4.61
C ILE A 41 -38.63 -3.07 -4.31
N THR A 42 -39.93 -3.22 -4.11
CA THR A 42 -40.58 -4.54 -4.02
C THR A 42 -40.95 -5.00 -5.43
N VAL A 43 -40.16 -5.90 -6.05
CA VAL A 43 -40.51 -6.51 -7.33
C VAL A 43 -41.44 -7.71 -7.09
N LYS A 44 -42.74 -7.57 -7.38
CA LYS A 44 -43.69 -8.71 -7.42
C LYS A 44 -43.56 -9.42 -8.77
N PHE A 45 -43.06 -10.65 -8.78
CA PHE A 45 -43.20 -11.54 -9.93
C PHE A 45 -44.59 -12.23 -9.90
N ARG A 46 -45.42 -12.02 -10.93
CA ARG A 46 -46.54 -12.92 -11.25
C ARG A 46 -46.00 -14.09 -12.08
N PRO A 47 -46.29 -15.34 -11.73
CA PRO A 47 -45.94 -16.46 -12.60
C PRO A 47 -46.99 -16.56 -13.70
N THR A 48 -46.67 -16.10 -14.91
CA THR A 48 -47.41 -16.52 -16.11
C THR A 48 -46.71 -17.75 -16.68
N SER A 49 -47.39 -18.88 -16.61
CA SER A 49 -47.01 -20.18 -17.14
C SER A 49 -47.01 -20.16 -18.67
N GLU A 50 -45.97 -19.60 -19.30
CA GLU A 50 -45.84 -19.67 -20.76
C GLU A 50 -44.41 -19.44 -21.27
N LEU A 51 -43.43 -20.19 -20.76
CA LEU A 51 -42.10 -20.27 -21.36
C LEU A 51 -41.56 -21.71 -21.31
N TYR A 52 -42.25 -22.60 -22.03
CA TYR A 52 -41.66 -23.86 -22.52
C TYR A 52 -41.94 -23.95 -24.03
N LYS A 53 -41.02 -23.44 -24.83
CA LYS A 53 -40.85 -23.83 -26.24
C LYS A 53 -39.37 -24.14 -26.48
N PRO A 54 -39.01 -25.37 -26.90
CA PRO A 54 -37.62 -25.70 -27.23
C PRO A 54 -37.27 -25.03 -28.56
N GLY A 55 -36.37 -24.04 -28.55
CA GLY A 55 -35.89 -23.43 -29.79
C GLY A 55 -35.28 -22.02 -29.73
N ALA A 56 -35.30 -21.32 -28.60
CA ALA A 56 -34.81 -19.94 -28.53
C ALA A 56 -33.71 -19.75 -27.47
N ILE A 57 -32.51 -20.31 -27.70
CA ILE A 57 -31.28 -19.82 -27.07
C ILE A 57 -30.20 -19.76 -28.16
N ARG A 58 -30.08 -18.62 -28.84
CA ARG A 58 -28.86 -18.23 -29.54
C ARG A 58 -28.42 -16.86 -29.00
N SER A 59 -27.14 -16.83 -28.62
CA SER A 59 -26.34 -15.71 -28.10
C SER A 59 -26.85 -14.98 -26.85
N ILE A 60 -26.45 -15.48 -25.68
CA ILE A 60 -26.30 -14.66 -24.47
C ILE A 60 -24.82 -14.30 -24.36
N THR A 61 -24.49 -13.01 -24.39
CA THR A 61 -23.09 -12.55 -24.32
C THR A 61 -22.50 -12.80 -22.92
N PRO A 62 -21.16 -12.92 -22.78
CA PRO A 62 -20.51 -13.21 -21.50
C PRO A 62 -20.87 -12.22 -20.37
N ASN A 63 -21.20 -10.97 -20.73
CA ASN A 63 -21.58 -9.93 -19.78
C ASN A 63 -22.96 -10.17 -19.15
N THR A 64 -23.90 -10.77 -19.87
CA THR A 64 -25.24 -11.08 -19.34
C THR A 64 -25.19 -12.26 -18.35
N LYS A 65 -24.25 -13.21 -18.53
CA LYS A 65 -24.00 -14.28 -17.55
C LYS A 65 -23.39 -13.74 -16.24
N LYS A 66 -22.48 -12.76 -16.33
CA LYS A 66 -21.91 -12.08 -15.14
C LYS A 66 -22.96 -11.25 -14.38
N ALA A 67 -23.90 -10.62 -15.08
CA ALA A 67 -24.99 -9.86 -14.46
C ALA A 67 -25.96 -10.76 -13.69
N ILE A 68 -26.35 -11.90 -14.26
CA ILE A 68 -27.23 -12.88 -13.61
C ILE A 68 -26.55 -13.51 -12.37
N LEU A 69 -25.24 -13.76 -12.43
CA LEU A 69 -24.47 -14.30 -11.31
C LEU A 69 -24.33 -13.30 -10.15
N ARG A 70 -24.17 -12.00 -10.44
CA ARG A 70 -24.15 -10.92 -9.41
C ARG A 70 -25.51 -10.77 -8.71
N LEU A 71 -26.62 -10.89 -9.45
CA LEU A 71 -27.98 -10.82 -8.91
C LEU A 71 -28.32 -12.01 -7.99
N PHE A 72 -27.75 -13.20 -8.25
CA PHE A 72 -27.96 -14.38 -7.40
C PHE A 72 -27.18 -14.34 -6.09
N ILE A 73 -25.99 -13.70 -6.08
CA ILE A 73 -25.14 -13.60 -4.89
C ILE A 73 -25.66 -12.54 -3.92
N CYS A 74 -26.27 -11.45 -4.41
CA CYS A 74 -26.82 -10.39 -3.54
C CYS A 74 -28.12 -10.76 -2.81
N SER A 75 -28.92 -11.73 -3.28
CA SER A 75 -30.23 -12.02 -2.69
C SER A 75 -30.22 -13.00 -1.51
N ARG A 76 -29.05 -13.57 -1.13
CA ARG A 76 -28.95 -14.55 -0.02
C ARG A 76 -28.12 -14.12 1.19
N LEU A 77 -27.64 -12.87 1.22
CA LEU A 77 -26.80 -12.35 2.32
C LEU A 77 -27.49 -11.35 3.27
N SER A 78 -28.82 -11.19 3.20
CA SER A 78 -29.59 -10.48 4.22
C SER A 78 -30.48 -11.47 4.99
N GLY A 79 -30.35 -11.50 6.33
CA GLY A 79 -30.88 -12.51 7.26
C GLY A 79 -32.40 -12.70 7.28
N TYR A 80 -33.02 -13.60 8.06
CA TYR A 80 -32.66 -14.09 9.39
C TYR A 80 -33.61 -15.25 9.81
N LEU A 81 -33.13 -16.10 10.75
CA LEU A 81 -33.84 -16.82 11.83
C LEU A 81 -34.83 -17.99 11.59
N ARG A 82 -34.38 -19.16 12.10
CA ARG A 82 -35.06 -20.15 12.97
C ARG A 82 -36.58 -20.31 12.86
N THR A 83 -37.02 -21.51 12.49
CA THR A 83 -37.61 -22.54 13.40
C THR A 83 -38.00 -23.77 12.60
N SER A 84 -38.02 -24.93 13.28
CA SER A 84 -38.54 -26.24 12.86
C SER A 84 -37.47 -27.27 12.47
N LEU A 85 -36.95 -27.93 13.50
CA LEU A 85 -36.53 -29.33 13.46
C LEU A 85 -37.68 -30.18 12.91
N LEU A 86 -37.48 -30.90 11.81
CA LEU A 86 -38.02 -32.25 11.60
C LEU A 86 -37.47 -32.82 10.27
N HIS A 87 -36.65 -33.87 10.41
CA HIS A 87 -36.38 -34.90 9.42
C HIS A 87 -36.03 -34.49 7.99
N CYS A 88 -34.72 -34.35 7.71
CA CYS A 88 -34.22 -34.73 6.40
C CYS A 88 -32.91 -35.50 6.56
N ARG A 89 -32.93 -36.79 6.18
CA ARG A 89 -31.81 -37.72 6.24
C ARG A 89 -30.60 -37.16 5.50
N ALA A 90 -29.45 -37.27 6.14
CA ALA A 90 -28.14 -36.91 5.64
C ALA A 90 -27.64 -37.86 4.54
N SER A 91 -28.30 -37.89 3.37
CA SER A 91 -27.84 -38.72 2.25
C SER A 91 -27.81 -38.04 0.89
N HIS A 92 -28.37 -36.85 0.69
CA HIS A 92 -28.28 -36.13 -0.59
C HIS A 92 -27.96 -34.63 -0.38
N LEU A 93 -26.74 -34.33 0.07
CA LEU A 93 -26.13 -33.07 -0.39
C LEU A 93 -25.68 -33.30 -1.85
N PRO A 94 -26.10 -32.47 -2.81
CA PRO A 94 -25.62 -32.60 -4.18
C PRO A 94 -24.09 -32.49 -4.19
N LEU A 95 -23.43 -33.40 -4.92
CA LEU A 95 -22.02 -33.35 -5.32
C LEU A 95 -21.56 -31.98 -5.87
N ILE A 96 -22.51 -31.10 -6.18
CA ILE A 96 -22.33 -29.73 -6.65
C ILE A 96 -21.78 -28.82 -5.53
N TYR A 97 -22.15 -29.01 -4.26
CA TYR A 97 -21.66 -28.12 -3.18
C TYR A 97 -20.19 -28.38 -2.81
N ARG A 98 -19.69 -29.60 -3.03
CA ARG A 98 -18.29 -29.95 -2.75
C ARG A 98 -17.32 -29.51 -3.86
N LYS A 99 -17.85 -29.16 -5.04
CA LYS A 99 -17.06 -28.72 -6.19
C LYS A 99 -16.88 -27.20 -6.27
N TYR A 100 -17.82 -26.42 -5.70
CA TYR A 100 -17.76 -24.95 -5.71
C TYR A 100 -17.06 -24.31 -4.51
N CYS A 101 -16.61 -25.08 -3.51
CA CYS A 101 -15.73 -24.58 -2.45
C CYS A 101 -14.23 -24.66 -2.80
N ALA A 102 -13.88 -25.03 -4.04
CA ALA A 102 -12.49 -25.19 -4.48
C ALA A 102 -12.25 -24.68 -5.91
N GLU A 103 -13.06 -23.73 -6.40
CA GLU A 103 -12.69 -22.94 -7.58
C GLU A 103 -12.07 -21.64 -7.09
N ASP A 104 -10.73 -21.63 -7.14
CA ASP A 104 -9.86 -20.47 -6.98
C ASP A 104 -10.39 -19.35 -7.89
N THR A 105 -11.05 -18.36 -7.32
CA THR A 105 -11.57 -17.21 -8.07
C THR A 105 -10.46 -16.34 -8.64
N GLY A 106 -9.17 -16.70 -8.44
CA GLY A 106 -8.01 -15.92 -8.85
C GLY A 106 -7.89 -14.59 -8.10
N VAL A 107 -8.85 -14.27 -7.23
CA VAL A 107 -8.84 -13.08 -6.38
C VAL A 107 -8.03 -13.44 -5.14
N ARG A 108 -6.79 -12.95 -5.10
CA ARG A 108 -5.95 -13.06 -3.89
C ARG A 108 -6.57 -12.18 -2.81
N MET A 109 -6.96 -12.79 -1.71
CA MET A 109 -7.49 -12.07 -0.54
C MET A 109 -6.32 -11.51 0.28
N ALA A 110 -6.43 -10.24 0.68
CA ALA A 110 -5.50 -9.62 1.62
C ALA A 110 -5.58 -10.37 2.97
N ALA A 111 -4.43 -10.80 3.47
CA ALA A 111 -4.26 -11.44 4.77
C ALA A 111 -3.50 -10.53 5.75
N TYR A 112 -2.55 -9.73 5.25
CA TYR A 112 -1.67 -8.92 6.08
C TYR A 112 -1.51 -7.50 5.53
N LYS A 113 -1.21 -6.55 6.42
CA LYS A 113 -0.84 -5.18 6.08
C LYS A 113 0.61 -4.91 6.50
N LEU A 114 1.35 -4.26 5.60
CA LEU A 114 2.72 -3.82 5.82
C LEU A 114 2.85 -2.37 5.40
N VAL A 115 3.54 -1.56 6.22
CA VAL A 115 3.90 -0.19 5.86
C VAL A 115 5.41 -0.05 5.79
N LEU A 116 5.89 0.52 4.69
CA LEU A 116 7.28 0.91 4.49
C LEU A 116 7.36 2.44 4.42
N ILE A 117 8.38 3.05 5.00
CA ILE A 117 8.64 4.48 4.85
C ILE A 117 10.12 4.73 4.65
N ARG A 118 10.47 5.40 3.56
CA ARG A 118 11.82 5.95 3.37
C ARG A 118 11.94 7.17 4.27
N HIS A 119 13.06 7.29 4.98
CA HIS A 119 13.33 8.48 5.80
C HIS A 119 13.13 9.79 5.04
N GLY A 120 12.78 10.85 5.77
CA GLY A 120 12.72 12.20 5.22
C GLY A 120 14.09 12.68 4.71
N GLU A 121 14.12 13.77 3.96
CA GLU A 121 15.35 14.37 3.44
C GLU A 121 16.43 14.53 4.53
N SER A 122 17.65 14.07 4.25
CA SER A 122 18.80 14.32 5.13
C SER A 122 19.54 15.59 4.72
N VAL A 123 20.34 16.14 5.64
CA VAL A 123 21.23 17.29 5.36
C VAL A 123 22.11 17.04 4.11
N TRP A 124 22.61 15.82 3.93
CA TRP A 124 23.42 15.47 2.76
C TRP A 124 22.60 15.20 1.48
N ASN A 125 21.30 14.92 1.60
CA ASN A 125 20.44 14.90 0.41
C ASN A 125 20.24 16.31 -0.13
N GLN A 126 20.02 17.28 0.76
CA GLN A 126 19.90 18.69 0.43
C GLN A 126 21.19 19.23 -0.21
N GLU A 127 22.36 18.84 0.32
CA GLU A 127 23.68 19.17 -0.25
C GLU A 127 24.03 18.37 -1.52
N ASN A 128 23.14 17.49 -1.99
CA ASN A 128 23.35 16.61 -3.15
C ASN A 128 24.60 15.70 -3.04
N ARG A 129 24.92 15.22 -1.84
CA ARG A 129 26.06 14.33 -1.56
C ARG A 129 25.65 12.86 -1.49
N PHE A 130 26.60 11.96 -1.76
CA PHE A 130 26.42 10.53 -1.50
C PHE A 130 26.52 10.26 0.00
N CYS A 131 25.38 10.02 0.66
CA CYS A 131 25.32 9.78 2.11
C CYS A 131 25.75 8.35 2.49
N GLY A 132 25.09 7.33 1.93
CA GLY A 132 25.40 5.94 2.24
C GLY A 132 25.35 5.67 3.73
N TRP A 133 26.44 5.14 4.29
CA TRP A 133 26.53 4.78 5.71
C TRP A 133 27.00 5.92 6.61
N PHE A 134 27.35 7.09 6.05
CA PHE A 134 27.56 8.26 6.89
C PHE A 134 26.27 8.59 7.65
N ASP A 135 26.39 8.83 8.95
CA ASP A 135 25.26 9.00 9.86
C ASP A 135 24.74 10.45 9.87
N ALA A 136 24.39 10.93 8.67
CA ALA A 136 23.76 12.23 8.47
C ALA A 136 22.38 12.27 9.13
N ASP A 137 22.07 13.43 9.69
CA ASP A 137 20.77 13.71 10.31
C ASP A 137 19.70 14.11 9.27
N LEU A 138 18.44 14.18 9.71
CA LEU A 138 17.37 14.79 8.94
C LEU A 138 17.62 16.29 8.76
N SER A 139 17.25 16.84 7.59
CA SER A 139 17.07 18.29 7.44
C SER A 139 15.79 18.73 8.13
N GLU A 140 15.57 20.04 8.28
CA GLU A 140 14.28 20.57 8.76
C GLU A 140 13.13 20.08 7.87
N THR A 141 13.32 20.12 6.55
CA THR A 141 12.39 19.53 5.56
C THR A 141 12.12 18.05 5.85
N GLY A 142 13.16 17.26 6.12
CA GLY A 142 13.02 15.84 6.43
C GLY A 142 12.27 15.55 7.73
N VAL A 143 12.37 16.42 8.73
CA VAL A 143 11.56 16.34 9.95
C VAL A 143 10.08 16.60 9.63
N HIS A 144 9.77 17.62 8.84
CA HIS A 144 8.39 17.90 8.40
C HIS A 144 7.81 16.76 7.55
N GLU A 145 8.61 16.20 6.64
CA GLU A 145 8.23 15.03 5.85
C GLU A 145 7.87 13.83 6.74
N ALA A 146 8.68 13.54 7.77
CA ALA A 146 8.40 12.43 8.69
C ALA A 146 7.12 12.66 9.51
N LYS A 147 6.89 13.89 9.98
CA LYS A 147 5.66 14.26 10.70
C LYS A 147 4.42 14.11 9.83
N ARG A 148 4.45 14.60 8.59
CA ARG A 148 3.35 14.42 7.62
C ARG A 148 3.07 12.95 7.34
N GLY A 149 4.12 12.12 7.23
CA GLY A 149 3.94 10.67 7.09
C GLY A 149 3.22 10.04 8.29
N GLY A 150 3.53 10.51 9.51
CA GLY A 150 2.81 10.13 10.73
C GLY A 150 1.35 10.60 10.74
N GLU A 151 1.09 11.85 10.35
CA GLU A 151 -0.27 12.40 10.21
C GLU A 151 -1.09 11.59 9.21
N ALA A 152 -0.54 11.30 8.02
CA ALA A 152 -1.24 10.50 7.01
C ALA A 152 -1.59 9.08 7.50
N LEU A 153 -0.72 8.46 8.30
CA LEU A 153 -1.00 7.16 8.91
C LEU A 153 -2.09 7.26 9.98
N LYS A 154 -2.06 8.31 10.80
CA LYS A 154 -3.07 8.59 11.82
C LYS A 154 -4.44 8.79 11.20
N ASP A 155 -4.54 9.64 10.18
CA ASP A 155 -5.78 9.98 9.49
C ASP A 155 -6.39 8.76 8.80
N ALA A 156 -5.54 7.85 8.29
CA ALA A 156 -5.95 6.58 7.72
C ALA A 156 -6.24 5.49 8.78
N GLY A 157 -6.12 5.79 10.07
CA GLY A 157 -6.43 4.86 11.17
C GLY A 157 -5.46 3.68 11.27
N TYR A 158 -4.19 3.86 10.90
CA TYR A 158 -3.18 2.80 10.99
C TYR A 158 -2.62 2.67 12.40
N GLU A 159 -2.53 1.42 12.83
CA GLU A 159 -1.92 0.98 14.07
C GLU A 159 -0.90 -0.11 13.77
N PHE A 160 0.11 -0.22 14.63
CA PHE A 160 1.22 -1.13 14.47
C PHE A 160 1.48 -1.92 15.75
N ASP A 161 2.16 -3.05 15.62
CA ASP A 161 2.50 -3.93 16.74
C ASP A 161 4.02 -4.05 16.92
N VAL A 162 4.79 -3.81 15.85
CA VAL A 162 6.25 -3.87 15.85
C VAL A 162 6.84 -2.98 14.76
N CYS A 163 7.97 -2.36 15.06
CA CYS A 163 8.67 -1.48 14.14
C CYS A 163 10.11 -1.94 13.88
N TYR A 164 10.56 -1.73 12.65
CA TYR A 164 11.92 -2.01 12.22
C TYR A 164 12.56 -0.78 11.62
N THR A 165 13.84 -0.57 11.93
CA THR A 165 14.62 0.51 11.30
C THR A 165 16.09 0.13 11.16
N SER A 166 16.83 0.97 10.46
CA SER A 166 18.28 0.83 10.32
C SER A 166 19.02 1.28 11.58
N VAL A 167 20.35 1.29 11.56
CA VAL A 167 21.14 1.90 12.65
C VAL A 167 21.50 3.37 12.37
N LEU A 168 20.99 3.96 11.29
CA LEU A 168 21.30 5.33 10.89
C LEU A 168 20.25 6.30 11.45
N LYS A 169 20.69 7.37 12.11
CA LYS A 169 19.85 8.27 12.92
C LYS A 169 18.68 8.86 12.13
N ARG A 170 18.87 9.15 10.84
CA ARG A 170 17.80 9.69 9.99
C ARG A 170 16.61 8.76 9.85
N ALA A 171 16.81 7.45 9.74
CA ALA A 171 15.72 6.48 9.68
C ALA A 171 15.07 6.29 11.06
N ILE A 172 15.90 6.23 12.11
CA ILE A 172 15.43 6.14 13.51
C ILE A 172 14.57 7.35 13.87
N ARG A 173 15.00 8.57 13.53
CA ARG A 173 14.26 9.81 13.81
C ARG A 173 13.01 9.94 12.96
N THR A 174 13.03 9.50 11.70
CA THR A 174 11.79 9.39 10.92
C THR A 174 10.79 8.48 11.63
N LEU A 175 11.23 7.30 12.08
CA LEU A 175 10.36 6.39 12.83
C LEU A 175 9.82 7.07 14.09
N TRP A 176 10.66 7.76 14.87
CA TRP A 176 10.21 8.45 16.08
C TRP A 176 9.16 9.52 15.81
N HIS A 177 9.35 10.36 14.79
CA HIS A 177 8.33 11.35 14.41
C HIS A 177 7.03 10.72 13.94
N VAL A 178 7.10 9.59 13.23
CA VAL A 178 5.91 8.83 12.85
C VAL A 178 5.20 8.27 14.08
N LEU A 179 5.93 7.61 14.98
CA LEU A 179 5.38 7.01 16.20
C LEU A 179 4.78 8.04 17.15
N ASP A 180 5.40 9.21 17.27
CA ASP A 180 4.86 10.36 18.02
C ASP A 180 3.56 10.88 17.38
N GLY A 181 3.53 11.04 16.05
CA GLY A 181 2.34 11.49 15.33
C GLY A 181 1.12 10.58 15.48
N ILE A 182 1.34 9.26 15.52
CA ILE A 182 0.29 8.25 15.67
C ILE A 182 0.06 7.77 17.12
N ASP A 183 0.71 8.41 18.11
CA ASP A 183 0.64 8.09 19.54
C ASP A 183 0.97 6.62 19.90
N GLN A 184 2.02 6.08 19.28
CA GLN A 184 2.46 4.69 19.46
C GLN A 184 3.95 4.58 19.81
N MET A 185 4.49 5.55 20.56
CA MET A 185 5.90 5.57 20.99
C MET A 185 6.32 4.37 21.85
N TRP A 186 5.36 3.66 22.45
CA TRP A 186 5.58 2.50 23.31
C TRP A 186 5.91 1.21 22.53
N LEU A 187 5.73 1.21 21.20
CA LEU A 187 5.92 0.02 20.38
C LEU A 187 7.36 -0.50 20.42
N PRO A 188 7.55 -1.82 20.35
CA PRO A 188 8.88 -2.40 20.24
C PRO A 188 9.55 -1.98 18.92
N VAL A 189 10.79 -1.47 19.02
CA VAL A 189 11.59 -1.01 17.87
C VAL A 189 12.88 -1.83 17.75
N HIS A 190 13.01 -2.58 16.66
CA HIS A 190 14.21 -3.35 16.32
C HIS A 190 15.09 -2.60 15.32
N ARG A 191 16.38 -2.52 15.62
CA ARG A 191 17.38 -1.80 14.79
C ARG A 191 18.37 -2.78 14.21
N THR A 192 18.70 -2.66 12.94
CA THR A 192 19.70 -3.52 12.30
C THR A 192 20.46 -2.80 11.19
N TRP A 193 21.77 -3.06 11.09
CA TRP A 193 22.57 -2.57 9.97
C TRP A 193 22.13 -3.16 8.64
N ARG A 194 21.47 -4.33 8.64
CA ARG A 194 20.94 -4.97 7.44
C ARG A 194 19.86 -4.14 6.74
N LEU A 195 19.27 -3.16 7.43
CA LEU A 195 18.34 -2.18 6.86
C LEU A 195 19.01 -0.85 6.47
N ASN A 196 20.31 -0.67 6.70
CA ASN A 196 21.05 0.54 6.29
C ASN A 196 20.91 0.81 4.79
N GLU A 197 21.13 2.06 4.40
CA GLU A 197 21.26 2.45 3.00
C GLU A 197 22.40 1.66 2.31
N ARG A 198 22.43 1.66 0.97
CA ARG A 198 23.56 1.15 0.18
C ARG A 198 24.88 1.84 0.61
N HIS A 199 25.93 1.07 0.88
CA HIS A 199 27.26 1.62 1.15
C HIS A 199 27.88 2.18 -0.15
N TYR A 200 28.00 3.50 -0.26
CA TYR A 200 28.54 4.15 -1.46
C TYR A 200 30.06 4.11 -1.59
N GLY A 201 30.75 3.53 -0.61
CA GLY A 201 32.20 3.31 -0.65
C GLY A 201 32.96 4.62 -0.76
N GLY A 202 33.97 4.67 -1.63
CA GLY A 202 34.78 5.86 -1.87
C GLY A 202 34.03 7.05 -2.51
N LEU A 203 32.75 6.88 -2.88
CA LEU A 203 31.91 8.02 -3.30
C LEU A 203 31.32 8.78 -2.11
N THR A 204 31.39 8.22 -0.90
CA THR A 204 30.73 8.79 0.29
C THR A 204 31.23 10.20 0.58
N GLY A 205 30.31 11.16 0.67
CA GLY A 205 30.64 12.57 0.87
C GLY A 205 30.97 13.34 -0.40
N LEU A 206 31.09 12.70 -1.57
CA LEU A 206 31.23 13.45 -2.82
C LEU A 206 29.88 14.06 -3.24
N ASN A 207 29.92 15.26 -3.81
CA ASN A 207 28.75 15.86 -4.45
C ASN A 207 28.47 15.11 -5.78
N LYS A 208 27.20 14.77 -6.03
CA LYS A 208 26.81 13.98 -7.20
C LYS A 208 27.03 14.72 -8.52
N ALA A 209 26.82 16.04 -8.56
CA ALA A 209 27.01 16.85 -9.75
C ALA A 209 28.50 16.99 -10.09
N GLU A 210 29.34 17.26 -9.08
CA GLU A 210 30.80 17.33 -9.24
C GLU A 210 31.38 15.97 -9.65
N THR A 211 30.89 14.89 -9.05
CA THR A 211 31.29 13.53 -9.43
C THR A 211 30.91 13.24 -10.89
N ALA A 212 29.74 13.70 -11.35
CA ALA A 212 29.31 13.54 -12.73
C ALA A 212 30.15 14.37 -13.70
N ALA A 213 30.55 15.59 -13.32
CA ALA A 213 31.47 16.41 -14.11
C ALA A 213 32.86 15.76 -14.24
N LYS A 214 33.34 15.10 -13.18
CA LYS A 214 34.68 14.46 -13.16
C LYS A 214 34.71 13.09 -13.84
N HIS A 215 33.68 12.27 -13.66
CA HIS A 215 33.67 10.87 -14.10
C HIS A 215 32.70 10.59 -15.26
N GLY A 216 31.92 11.59 -15.68
CA GLY A 216 30.87 11.46 -16.70
C GLY A 216 29.53 11.00 -16.11
N GLU A 217 28.44 11.52 -16.67
CA GLU A 217 27.07 11.21 -16.22
C GLU A 217 26.73 9.73 -16.37
N ALA A 218 27.19 9.08 -17.43
CA ALA A 218 26.94 7.65 -17.67
C ALA A 218 27.53 6.80 -16.54
N GLN A 219 28.77 7.07 -16.11
CA GLN A 219 29.44 6.34 -15.04
C GLN A 219 28.74 6.57 -13.68
N VAL A 220 28.37 7.81 -13.38
CA VAL A 220 27.63 8.13 -12.15
C VAL A 220 26.24 7.50 -12.15
N LYS A 221 25.57 7.42 -13.30
CA LYS A 221 24.30 6.71 -13.44
C LYS A 221 24.50 5.21 -13.17
N ILE A 222 25.57 4.59 -13.69
CA ILE A 222 25.92 3.20 -13.37
C ILE A 222 26.10 3.02 -11.86
N TRP A 223 26.93 3.82 -11.19
CA TRP A 223 27.11 3.68 -9.74
C TRP A 223 25.83 3.92 -8.93
N ARG A 224 24.96 4.83 -9.38
CA ARG A 224 23.69 5.14 -8.70
C ARG A 224 22.61 4.10 -8.92
N ARG A 225 22.53 3.52 -10.12
CA ARG A 225 21.38 2.74 -10.56
C ARG A 225 21.69 1.31 -10.95
N SER A 226 22.92 0.97 -11.34
CA SER A 226 23.28 -0.40 -11.69
C SER A 226 22.94 -1.36 -10.55
N PHE A 227 22.38 -2.51 -10.94
CA PHE A 227 21.98 -3.55 -10.02
C PHE A 227 23.19 -4.23 -9.38
N ASP A 228 24.17 -4.65 -10.17
CA ASP A 228 25.27 -5.52 -9.77
C ASP A 228 26.63 -4.80 -9.68
N THR A 229 26.75 -3.59 -10.24
CA THR A 229 28.01 -2.87 -10.28
C THR A 229 28.20 -2.04 -9.01
N PRO A 230 29.15 -2.38 -8.12
CA PRO A 230 29.41 -1.59 -6.93
C PRO A 230 30.14 -0.28 -7.29
N PRO A 231 30.06 0.76 -6.42
CA PRO A 231 30.95 1.90 -6.50
C PRO A 231 32.39 1.51 -6.07
N PRO A 232 33.38 2.39 -6.26
CA PRO A 232 34.71 2.17 -5.71
C PRO A 232 34.66 1.87 -4.20
N PRO A 233 35.46 0.91 -3.69
CA PRO A 233 35.52 0.62 -2.26
C PRO A 233 36.03 1.81 -1.46
N MET A 234 35.60 1.94 -0.21
CA MET A 234 36.18 2.89 0.73
C MET A 234 37.51 2.34 1.26
N ASP A 235 38.59 3.09 1.06
CA ASP A 235 39.91 2.79 1.62
C ASP A 235 40.14 3.43 3.00
N GLU A 236 41.20 3.02 3.69
CA GLU A 236 41.57 3.52 5.03
C GLU A 236 41.93 5.01 5.05
N GLY A 237 42.35 5.57 3.90
CA GLY A 237 42.71 6.98 3.76
C GLY A 237 41.52 7.92 3.54
N HIS A 238 40.32 7.37 3.36
CA HIS A 238 39.11 8.15 3.10
C HIS A 238 38.66 8.94 4.34
N ASP A 239 38.27 10.22 4.15
CA ASP A 239 37.90 11.17 5.23
C ASP A 239 36.85 10.67 6.23
N PHE A 240 36.04 9.70 5.81
CA PHE A 240 34.94 9.13 6.57
C PHE A 240 35.17 7.69 7.03
N TYR A 241 36.32 7.08 6.72
CA TYR A 241 36.61 5.67 7.03
C TYR A 241 36.47 5.36 8.52
N SER A 242 37.04 6.20 9.40
CA SER A 242 36.98 6.03 10.85
C SER A 242 35.59 6.30 11.47
N LYS A 243 34.68 6.90 10.70
CA LYS A 243 33.32 7.29 11.15
C LYS A 243 32.25 6.27 10.75
N ILE A 244 32.59 5.29 9.92
CA ILE A 244 31.68 4.31 9.35
C ILE A 244 32.15 2.91 9.75
N SER A 245 31.22 2.02 10.11
CA SER A 245 31.56 0.64 10.46
C SER A 245 32.18 -0.09 9.26
N GLN A 246 33.27 -0.82 9.48
CA GLN A 246 34.20 -1.29 8.43
C GLN A 246 33.68 -2.38 7.47
N LEU A 247 32.46 -2.88 7.61
CA LEU A 247 31.94 -3.93 6.74
C LEU A 247 30.50 -3.64 6.33
N PRO A 248 30.19 -3.58 5.02
CA PRO A 248 31.07 -3.71 3.84
C PRO A 248 31.77 -2.39 3.44
N THR A 249 32.84 -2.46 2.65
CA THR A 249 33.57 -1.26 2.16
C THR A 249 32.87 -0.55 0.98
N CYS A 250 32.00 -1.25 0.25
CA CYS A 250 31.08 -0.74 -0.76
C CYS A 250 30.00 -1.78 -1.04
N GLU A 251 28.86 -1.36 -1.60
CA GLU A 251 27.78 -2.27 -2.00
C GLU A 251 27.26 -1.92 -3.40
N SER A 252 26.98 -2.95 -4.19
CA SER A 252 25.99 -2.86 -5.27
C SER A 252 24.56 -2.84 -4.71
N LEU A 253 23.55 -2.62 -5.55
CA LEU A 253 22.15 -2.83 -5.13
C LEU A 253 21.92 -4.31 -4.82
N LYS A 254 22.50 -5.22 -5.59
CA LYS A 254 22.47 -6.67 -5.37
C LYS A 254 23.04 -7.05 -4.00
N ASP A 255 24.17 -6.48 -3.59
CA ASP A 255 24.77 -6.75 -2.27
C ASP A 255 23.88 -6.24 -1.14
N THR A 256 23.36 -5.03 -1.30
CA THR A 256 22.40 -4.42 -0.34
C THR A 256 21.19 -5.33 -0.15
N ILE A 257 20.65 -5.89 -1.23
CA ILE A 257 19.53 -6.84 -1.21
C ILE A 257 19.93 -8.15 -0.54
N ALA A 258 21.09 -8.69 -0.92
CA ALA A 258 21.59 -9.96 -0.40
C ALA A 258 21.76 -9.95 1.12
N ARG A 259 22.12 -8.80 1.72
CA ARG A 259 22.22 -8.66 3.18
C ARG A 259 20.93 -8.23 3.88
N ALA A 260 20.01 -7.56 3.18
CA ALA A 260 18.70 -7.16 3.71
C ALA A 260 17.68 -8.32 3.73
N LEU A 261 17.67 -9.18 2.70
CA LEU A 261 16.68 -10.26 2.58
C LEU A 261 16.75 -11.34 3.67
N PRO A 262 17.92 -11.75 4.18
CA PRO A 262 17.99 -12.65 5.32
C PRO A 262 17.23 -12.08 6.54
N PHE A 263 17.43 -10.80 6.86
CA PHE A 263 16.69 -10.14 7.95
C PHE A 263 15.18 -10.07 7.68
N TRP A 264 14.79 -9.75 6.45
CA TRP A 264 13.39 -9.80 6.04
C TRP A 264 12.78 -11.19 6.29
N ASN A 265 13.44 -12.26 5.83
CA ASN A 265 12.92 -13.63 5.93
C ASN A 265 12.94 -14.21 7.34
N GLU A 266 13.98 -13.90 8.13
CA GLU A 266 14.23 -14.52 9.43
C GLU A 266 13.55 -13.76 10.57
N GLU A 267 13.40 -12.43 10.47
CA GLU A 267 12.91 -11.59 11.56
C GLU A 267 11.55 -10.96 11.24
N ILE A 268 11.37 -10.37 10.07
CA ILE A 268 10.15 -9.61 9.72
C ILE A 268 9.01 -10.54 9.29
N VAL A 269 9.29 -11.49 8.40
CA VAL A 269 8.30 -12.43 7.84
C VAL A 269 7.57 -13.23 8.92
N PRO A 270 8.24 -13.76 9.98
CA PRO A 270 7.54 -14.42 11.07
C PRO A 270 6.54 -13.50 11.77
N GLN A 271 6.90 -12.23 12.05
CA GLN A 271 5.96 -11.28 12.67
C GLN A 271 4.73 -11.04 11.80
N ILE A 272 4.92 -10.86 10.48
CA ILE A 272 3.80 -10.65 9.56
C ILE A 272 2.88 -11.88 9.57
N LYS A 273 3.44 -13.09 9.55
CA LYS A 273 2.68 -14.35 9.57
C LYS A 273 1.98 -14.62 10.91
N GLU A 274 2.46 -14.04 12.00
CA GLU A 274 1.75 -14.00 13.29
C GLU A 274 0.56 -13.02 13.29
N GLY A 275 0.35 -12.27 12.20
CA GLY A 275 -0.72 -11.29 12.07
C GLY A 275 -0.37 -9.89 12.60
N LYS A 276 0.90 -9.64 12.97
CA LYS A 276 1.34 -8.32 13.43
C LYS A 276 1.37 -7.32 12.28
N ARG A 277 0.95 -6.09 12.57
CA ARG A 277 1.01 -4.93 11.69
C ARG A 277 2.39 -4.31 11.81
N VAL A 278 3.17 -4.42 10.74
CA VAL A 278 4.59 -4.05 10.74
C VAL A 278 4.81 -2.70 10.06
N LEU A 279 5.59 -1.83 10.73
CA LEU A 279 6.12 -0.59 10.16
C LEU A 279 7.64 -0.70 9.96
N ILE A 280 8.14 -0.41 8.76
CA ILE A 280 9.58 -0.39 8.46
C ILE A 280 10.00 1.00 8.01
N ALA A 281 10.80 1.68 8.83
CA ALA A 281 11.41 2.96 8.49
C ALA A 281 12.86 2.76 8.08
N ALA A 282 13.18 2.94 6.79
CA ALA A 282 14.52 2.66 6.26
C ALA A 282 14.91 3.62 5.13
N HIS A 283 15.64 3.14 4.13
CA HIS A 283 16.31 3.96 3.12
C HIS A 283 15.90 3.57 1.70
N GLY A 284 16.30 4.37 0.71
CA GLY A 284 15.89 4.19 -0.67
C GLY A 284 16.28 2.80 -1.20
N ASN A 285 17.56 2.42 -1.13
CA ASN A 285 18.00 1.17 -1.76
C ASN A 285 17.67 -0.08 -0.93
N SER A 286 17.65 0.02 0.41
CA SER A 286 17.23 -1.11 1.24
C SER A 286 15.75 -1.42 1.07
N LEU A 287 14.87 -0.40 1.00
CA LEU A 287 13.45 -0.61 0.73
C LEU A 287 13.18 -1.07 -0.71
N ARG A 288 13.92 -0.54 -1.71
CA ARG A 288 13.87 -1.07 -3.08
C ARG A 288 14.15 -2.56 -3.12
N GLY A 289 15.06 -3.05 -2.28
CA GLY A 289 15.33 -4.48 -2.14
C GLY A 289 14.14 -5.31 -1.68
N ILE A 290 13.44 -4.84 -0.65
CA ILE A 290 12.23 -5.47 -0.13
C ILE A 290 11.12 -5.43 -1.19
N VAL A 291 10.90 -4.28 -1.83
CA VAL A 291 9.91 -4.10 -2.90
C VAL A 291 10.18 -5.03 -4.08
N LYS A 292 11.44 -5.12 -4.54
CA LYS A 292 11.85 -6.04 -5.61
C LYS A 292 11.44 -7.48 -5.28
N HIS A 293 11.63 -7.91 -4.03
CA HIS A 293 11.32 -9.26 -3.59
C HIS A 293 9.81 -9.52 -3.48
N LEU A 294 9.06 -8.57 -2.91
CA LEU A 294 7.60 -8.67 -2.78
C LEU A 294 6.92 -8.77 -4.15
N GLU A 295 7.27 -7.84 -5.05
CA GLU A 295 6.65 -7.73 -6.38
C GLU A 295 7.27 -8.65 -7.43
N GLY A 296 8.39 -9.31 -7.13
CA GLY A 296 9.09 -10.16 -8.09
C GLY A 296 9.63 -9.37 -9.29
N MET A 297 10.09 -8.14 -9.06
CA MET A 297 10.56 -7.24 -10.12
C MET A 297 11.85 -7.76 -10.77
N SER A 298 11.97 -7.51 -12.08
CA SER A 298 13.23 -7.72 -12.81
C SER A 298 14.32 -6.74 -12.35
N GLU A 299 15.56 -6.99 -12.77
CA GLU A 299 16.69 -6.10 -12.47
C GLU A 299 16.50 -4.74 -13.13
N GLU A 300 15.96 -4.69 -14.34
CA GLU A 300 15.68 -3.45 -15.09
C GLU A 300 14.58 -2.64 -14.43
N ALA A 301 13.48 -3.30 -14.03
CA ALA A 301 12.36 -2.63 -13.40
C ALA A 301 12.75 -2.01 -12.07
N ILE A 302 13.58 -2.69 -11.26
CA ILE A 302 14.00 -2.12 -9.98
C ILE A 302 14.90 -0.91 -10.16
N MET A 303 15.72 -0.84 -11.21
CA MET A 303 16.62 0.30 -11.48
C MET A 303 15.87 1.61 -11.71
N GLU A 304 14.66 1.55 -12.24
CA GLU A 304 13.80 2.72 -12.49
C GLU A 304 12.87 3.06 -11.31
N LEU A 305 12.65 2.12 -10.39
CA LEU A 305 11.90 2.39 -9.17
C LEU A 305 12.65 3.39 -8.28
N ASN A 306 11.96 4.45 -7.89
CA ASN A 306 12.45 5.45 -6.97
C ASN A 306 11.37 5.69 -5.91
N LEU A 307 11.75 5.58 -4.64
CA LEU A 307 10.83 5.71 -3.52
C LEU A 307 10.89 7.15 -2.98
N PRO A 308 9.75 7.84 -2.81
CA PRO A 308 9.70 9.20 -2.28
C PRO A 308 10.14 9.24 -0.82
N THR A 309 10.63 10.39 -0.33
CA THR A 309 11.02 10.60 1.06
C THR A 309 9.78 10.90 1.92
N GLY A 310 9.72 10.31 3.12
CA GLY A 310 8.71 10.62 4.14
C GLY A 310 7.26 10.21 3.82
N ILE A 311 6.99 9.60 2.67
CA ILE A 311 5.66 9.13 2.30
C ILE A 311 5.52 7.64 2.66
N PRO A 312 4.54 7.26 3.51
CA PRO A 312 4.25 5.86 3.80
C PRO A 312 3.79 5.09 2.56
N ILE A 313 4.31 3.89 2.39
CA ILE A 313 4.04 2.95 1.30
C ILE A 313 3.34 1.73 1.87
N LEU A 314 2.13 1.46 1.39
CA LEU A 314 1.26 0.43 1.92
C LEU A 314 1.27 -0.78 1.00
N TYR A 315 1.38 -1.94 1.63
CA TYR A 315 1.17 -3.23 1.01
C TYR A 315 0.07 -3.99 1.73
N GLU A 316 -0.87 -4.48 0.93
CA GLU A 316 -1.74 -5.59 1.31
C GLU A 316 -1.16 -6.87 0.72
N LEU A 317 -0.90 -7.85 1.58
CA LEU A 317 -0.23 -9.10 1.24
C LEU A 317 -1.16 -10.29 1.46
N ASP A 318 -1.11 -11.27 0.56
CA ASP A 318 -1.78 -12.56 0.74
C ASP A 318 -1.04 -13.44 1.77
N LYS A 319 -1.60 -14.63 2.05
CA LYS A 319 -1.00 -15.62 2.97
C LYS A 319 0.41 -16.06 2.61
N ASN A 320 0.82 -15.90 1.34
CA ASN A 320 2.14 -16.23 0.81
C ASN A 320 3.06 -14.99 0.73
N LEU A 321 2.65 -13.87 1.33
CA LEU A 321 3.35 -12.59 1.33
C LEU A 321 3.52 -11.98 -0.06
N LYS A 322 2.60 -12.28 -0.98
CA LYS A 322 2.54 -11.62 -2.28
C LYS A 322 1.57 -10.45 -2.23
N PRO A 323 1.93 -9.29 -2.82
CA PRO A 323 0.99 -8.18 -2.96
C PRO A 323 -0.30 -8.62 -3.65
N VAL A 324 -1.44 -8.21 -3.10
CA VAL A 324 -2.76 -8.44 -3.71
C VAL A 324 -3.18 -7.31 -4.66
N GLY A 325 -2.48 -6.18 -4.58
CA GLY A 325 -2.66 -5.01 -5.44
C GLY A 325 -1.35 -4.23 -5.57
N PRO A 326 -1.36 -3.09 -6.28
CA PRO A 326 -0.21 -2.21 -6.38
C PRO A 326 0.12 -1.60 -5.00
N MET A 327 1.39 -1.23 -4.80
CA MET A 327 1.78 -0.41 -3.65
C MET A 327 0.99 0.91 -3.65
N GLN A 328 0.55 1.36 -2.47
CA GLN A 328 -0.20 2.61 -2.33
C GLN A 328 0.62 3.62 -1.53
N PHE A 329 0.60 4.88 -1.92
CA PHE A 329 1.25 5.96 -1.20
C PHE A 329 0.20 6.70 -0.36
N LEU A 330 0.43 6.85 0.95
CA LEU A 330 -0.46 7.64 1.80
C LEU A 330 -0.01 9.09 1.89
N GLY A 331 -0.97 9.99 1.77
CA GLY A 331 -0.80 11.43 1.87
C GLY A 331 -1.90 12.13 1.08
N ASP A 332 -1.94 13.45 1.15
CA ASP A 332 -2.80 14.22 0.24
C ASP A 332 -2.34 14.06 -1.21
N ASP A 333 -3.29 14.11 -2.15
CA ASP A 333 -3.05 13.89 -3.58
C ASP A 333 -1.96 14.81 -4.15
N GLU A 334 -1.89 16.05 -3.66
CA GLU A 334 -0.90 17.01 -4.13
C GLU A 334 0.52 16.64 -3.67
N THR A 335 0.69 16.26 -2.41
CA THR A 335 1.98 15.79 -1.86
C THR A 335 2.45 14.54 -2.55
N VAL A 336 1.57 13.54 -2.74
CA VAL A 336 1.93 12.30 -3.42
C VAL A 336 2.33 12.59 -4.87
N ARG A 337 1.54 13.40 -5.60
CA ARG A 337 1.85 13.79 -6.98
C ARG A 337 3.19 14.52 -7.08
N LYS A 338 3.43 15.54 -6.25
CA LYS A 338 4.69 16.30 -6.24
C LYS A 338 5.88 15.39 -5.92
N ALA A 339 5.72 14.46 -4.98
CA ALA A 339 6.80 13.54 -4.63
C ALA A 339 7.09 12.56 -5.77
N MET A 340 6.07 12.04 -6.47
CA MET A 340 6.24 11.23 -7.67
C MET A 340 6.94 12.00 -8.81
N GLU A 341 6.58 13.26 -9.01
CA GLU A 341 7.22 14.15 -10.00
C GLU A 341 8.68 14.44 -9.64
N ALA A 342 8.97 14.78 -8.39
CA ALA A 342 10.33 15.02 -7.90
C ALA A 342 11.20 13.77 -8.04
N VAL A 343 10.64 12.61 -7.71
CA VAL A 343 11.25 11.30 -7.94
C VAL A 343 11.59 11.08 -9.41
N ALA A 344 10.64 11.32 -10.33
CA ALA A 344 10.87 11.17 -11.77
C ALA A 344 11.93 12.16 -12.28
N ALA A 345 12.02 13.36 -11.69
CA ALA A 345 13.00 14.38 -12.05
C ALA A 345 14.43 14.04 -11.59
N GLN A 346 14.64 13.26 -10.51
CA GLN A 346 15.99 12.88 -10.02
C GLN A 346 16.81 12.02 -11.01
N GLY A 347 16.16 11.49 -12.06
CA GLY A 347 16.79 10.79 -13.18
C GLY A 347 17.12 11.66 -14.38
N LYS A 348 16.66 12.92 -14.41
CA LYS A 348 16.93 13.89 -15.49
C LYS A 348 18.06 14.81 -15.06
N ALA A 349 19.06 15.02 -15.92
CA ALA A 349 20.08 16.03 -15.68
C ALA A 349 19.38 17.40 -15.54
N LYS A 350 19.74 18.16 -14.50
CA LYS A 350 19.40 19.59 -14.47
C LYS A 350 20.25 20.22 -15.59
N LYS A 351 19.59 20.61 -16.68
CA LYS A 351 20.22 21.34 -17.78
C LYS A 351 20.76 22.68 -17.32
#